data_AF-A0A3A1WVN0-F1
#
_entry.id   AF-A0A3A1WVN0-F1
#
_cell.length_a   1.000
_cell.length_b   1.000
_cell.length_c   1.000
_cell.angle_alpha   90.00
_cell.angle_beta   90.00
_cell.angle_gamma   90.00
#
_symmetry.space_group_name_H-M   'P 1'
#
loop_
_entity.id
_entity.type
_entity.pdbx_description
1 polymer ?
#
loop_
_entity_poly.entity_id
_entity_poly.type
_entity_poly.pdbx_seq_one_letter_code
_entity_poly.pdbx_strand_id
1 'polypeptide(L)'
;MINRCFAFVPGIKHLVALRSTCLAISYLMNIAFVYVCVGMLSPVLRPVRSVGTSLMSSIELTSYIIAIAAIILFKYAAFHGSCTMATDIESRVAMRLRPKMLHAMLSLRSADIEDAKDFASLSVNDDIAALQRFIAVLVPQILAAIPVPIVISAALFTVNPAIAGICALSAIFNIASLLLVLILGSKALRCLSILCAYVITGIAIVATVWLSSVKGVGLAAALLTMPLLMLSVQPLRSVSKYMHVVKNAVHGMSHVESLLKMVNDSSAPIAFSDDGSTLSLPDGVTNIALR
;
A
#
# COMPACT_ATOMS: atom_id res chain seq x y z
N MET A 1 0.40 -14.80 7.59
CA MET A 1 1.55 -13.90 7.86
C MET A 1 1.12 -12.56 8.44
N ILE A 2 0.31 -11.75 7.75
CA ILE A 2 -0.16 -10.45 8.25
C ILE A 2 -0.86 -10.52 9.62
N ASN A 3 -1.73 -11.50 9.84
CA ASN A 3 -2.43 -11.66 11.13
C ASN A 3 -1.47 -12.01 12.28
N ARG A 4 -0.40 -12.78 11.99
CA ARG A 4 0.65 -13.11 12.97
C ARG A 4 1.53 -11.89 13.26
N CYS A 5 1.88 -11.12 12.23
CA CYS A 5 2.64 -9.87 12.36
C CYS A 5 1.89 -8.84 13.24
N PHE A 6 0.57 -8.73 13.07
CA PHE A 6 -0.27 -7.88 13.92
C PHE A 6 -0.49 -8.42 15.34
N ALA A 7 -0.31 -9.72 15.58
CA ALA A 7 -0.33 -10.30 16.91
C ALA A 7 0.94 -9.92 17.70
N PHE A 8 2.09 -9.80 17.03
CA PHE A 8 3.35 -9.39 17.67
C PHE A 8 3.36 -7.93 18.14
N VAL A 9 2.53 -7.06 17.55
CA VAL A 9 2.45 -5.63 17.92
C VAL A 9 0.99 -5.17 18.12
N PRO A 10 0.38 -5.48 19.29
CA PRO A 10 -1.00 -5.10 19.57
C PRO A 10 -1.15 -3.57 19.68
N GLY A 11 -2.19 -3.02 19.04
CA GLY A 11 -2.52 -1.58 19.06
C GLY A 11 -2.18 -0.78 17.80
N ILE A 12 -1.45 -1.34 16.83
CA ILE A 12 -1.02 -0.61 15.62
C ILE A 12 -2.01 -0.79 14.44
N LYS A 13 -2.97 -1.71 14.55
CA LYS A 13 -3.96 -2.01 13.50
C LYS A 13 -4.71 -0.76 13.01
N HIS A 14 -5.14 0.10 13.94
CA HIS A 14 -5.85 1.33 13.62
C HIS A 14 -4.96 2.35 12.88
N LEU A 15 -3.69 2.48 13.28
CA LEU A 15 -2.73 3.37 12.63
C LEU A 15 -2.41 2.92 11.19
N VAL A 16 -2.24 1.61 10.97
CA VAL A 16 -2.06 1.06 9.62
C VAL A 16 -3.29 1.28 8.75
N ALA A 17 -4.49 1.04 9.31
CA ALA A 17 -5.75 1.27 8.61
C ALA A 17 -5.91 2.75 8.21
N LEU A 18 -5.63 3.68 9.13
CA LEU A 18 -5.68 5.12 8.88
C LEU A 18 -4.68 5.55 7.80
N ARG A 19 -3.47 5.00 7.81
CA ARG A 19 -2.50 5.28 6.74
C ARG A 19 -2.98 4.74 5.39
N SER A 20 -3.56 3.54 5.39
CA SER A 20 -4.10 2.93 4.17
C SER A 20 -5.24 3.75 3.58
N THR A 21 -6.17 4.25 4.40
CA THR A 21 -7.26 5.10 3.92
C THR A 21 -6.73 6.42 3.37
N CYS A 22 -5.75 7.02 4.04
CA CYS A 22 -5.10 8.25 3.57
C CYS A 22 -4.40 8.07 2.21
N LEU A 23 -3.72 6.94 2.00
CA LEU A 23 -3.13 6.58 0.71
C LEU A 23 -4.20 6.35 -0.37
N ALA A 24 -5.28 5.64 -0.03
CA ALA A 24 -6.39 5.41 -0.96
C ALA A 24 -7.03 6.74 -1.40
N ILE A 25 -7.22 7.68 -0.46
CA ILE A 25 -7.69 9.04 -0.74
C ILE A 25 -6.72 9.78 -1.66
N SER A 26 -5.41 9.69 -1.43
CA SER A 26 -4.41 10.30 -2.32
C SER A 26 -4.47 9.74 -3.74
N TYR A 27 -4.73 8.43 -3.91
CA TYR A 27 -4.92 7.85 -5.25
C TYR A 27 -6.24 8.30 -5.89
N LEU A 28 -7.32 8.43 -5.11
CA LEU A 28 -8.59 8.94 -5.58
C LEU A 28 -8.44 10.38 -6.14
N MET A 29 -7.65 11.21 -5.46
CA MET A 29 -7.34 12.56 -5.94
C MET A 29 -6.57 12.59 -7.26
N ASN A 30 -5.68 11.61 -7.51
CA ASN A 30 -5.02 11.51 -8.81
C ASN A 30 -6.02 11.18 -9.94
N ILE A 31 -7.00 10.33 -9.66
CA ILE A 31 -8.06 9.99 -10.62
C ILE A 31 -8.94 11.23 -10.89
N ALA A 32 -9.35 11.93 -9.83
CA ALA A 32 -10.11 13.17 -9.94
C ALA A 32 -9.36 14.25 -10.72
N PHE A 33 -8.06 14.41 -10.46
CA PHE A 33 -7.19 15.33 -11.20
C PHE A 33 -7.20 15.05 -12.70
N VAL A 34 -7.02 13.80 -13.12
CA VAL A 34 -7.07 13.44 -14.54
C VAL A 34 -8.45 13.73 -15.14
N TYR A 35 -9.52 13.45 -14.40
CA TYR A 35 -10.89 13.73 -14.86
C TYR A 35 -11.11 15.24 -15.10
N VAL A 36 -10.63 16.08 -14.19
CA VAL A 36 -10.70 17.55 -14.33
C VAL A 36 -9.84 18.05 -15.48
N CYS A 37 -8.61 17.54 -15.65
CA CYS A 37 -7.75 17.93 -16.78
C CYS A 37 -8.36 17.56 -18.13
N VAL A 38 -8.94 16.36 -18.26
CA VAL A 38 -9.63 15.97 -19.49
C VAL A 38 -10.90 16.80 -19.70
N GLY A 39 -11.64 17.09 -18.62
CA GLY A 39 -12.81 17.98 -18.66
C GLY A 39 -12.48 19.36 -19.23
N MET A 40 -11.37 19.97 -18.78
CA MET A 40 -10.89 21.24 -19.32
C MET A 40 -10.43 21.15 -20.78
N LEU A 41 -9.89 20.00 -21.19
CA LEU A 41 -9.37 19.81 -22.55
C LEU A 41 -10.49 19.47 -23.56
N SER A 42 -11.60 18.88 -23.11
CA SER A 42 -12.76 18.51 -23.91
C SER A 42 -13.32 19.65 -24.80
N PRO A 43 -13.56 20.89 -24.30
CA PRO A 43 -14.02 22.00 -25.14
C PRO A 43 -12.99 22.44 -26.19
N VAL A 44 -11.68 22.32 -25.89
CA VAL A 44 -10.59 22.69 -26.81
C VAL A 44 -10.44 21.68 -27.96
N LEU A 45 -10.81 20.42 -27.73
CA LEU A 45 -10.66 19.32 -28.68
C LEU A 45 -11.87 19.14 -29.61
N ARG A 46 -12.96 19.90 -29.43
CA ARG A 46 -14.09 19.87 -30.38
C ARG A 46 -13.65 20.51 -31.70
N PRO A 47 -13.88 19.85 -32.85
CA PRO A 47 -13.43 20.36 -34.14
C PRO A 47 -14.05 21.73 -34.44
N VAL A 48 -13.22 22.60 -35.04
CA VAL A 48 -13.37 24.04 -35.34
C VAL A 48 -14.59 24.41 -36.21
N ARG A 49 -15.56 23.51 -36.41
CA ARG A 49 -16.77 23.79 -37.21
C ARG A 49 -17.86 24.57 -36.44
N SER A 50 -17.62 24.91 -35.17
CA SER A 50 -18.52 25.67 -34.30
C SER A 50 -17.83 26.94 -33.78
N VAL A 51 -17.55 27.89 -34.66
CA VAL A 51 -16.86 29.18 -34.37
C VAL A 51 -17.77 30.21 -33.66
N GLY A 52 -18.99 29.85 -33.25
CA GLY A 52 -19.97 30.82 -32.73
C GLY A 52 -20.16 30.89 -31.22
N THR A 53 -19.69 29.91 -30.44
CA THR A 53 -20.02 29.83 -29.00
C THR A 53 -18.77 30.02 -28.16
N SER A 54 -18.76 31.08 -27.35
CA SER A 54 -17.70 31.48 -26.41
C SER A 54 -16.93 30.28 -25.83
N LEU A 55 -15.61 30.29 -26.07
CA LEU A 55 -14.67 29.18 -25.90
C LEU A 55 -14.65 28.51 -24.51
N MET A 56 -15.10 29.20 -23.46
CA MET A 56 -15.48 28.69 -22.15
C MET A 56 -16.07 29.90 -21.41
N SER A 57 -17.14 29.75 -20.63
CA SER A 57 -17.55 30.87 -19.78
C SER A 57 -16.43 31.16 -18.78
N SER A 58 -16.07 32.43 -18.54
CA SER A 58 -15.05 32.81 -17.55
C SER A 58 -15.32 32.18 -16.17
N ILE A 59 -16.59 31.91 -15.88
CA ILE A 59 -17.08 31.27 -14.65
C ILE A 59 -16.70 29.78 -14.60
N GLU A 60 -16.79 29.05 -15.72
CA GLU A 60 -16.41 27.64 -15.83
C GLU A 60 -14.90 27.45 -15.73
N LEU A 61 -14.12 28.33 -16.38
CA LEU A 61 -12.67 28.30 -16.26
C LEU A 61 -12.23 28.55 -14.81
N THR A 62 -12.84 29.54 -14.16
CA THR A 62 -12.56 29.84 -12.75
C THR A 62 -12.92 28.65 -11.84
N SER A 63 -14.04 27.97 -12.07
CA SER A 63 -14.44 26.81 -11.27
C SER A 63 -13.51 25.61 -11.45
N TYR A 64 -13.01 25.35 -12.66
CA TYR A 64 -12.01 24.29 -12.89
C TYR A 64 -10.65 24.60 -12.25
N ILE A 65 -10.19 25.86 -12.29
CA ILE A 65 -8.95 26.27 -11.63
C ILE A 65 -9.07 26.11 -10.10
N ILE A 66 -10.20 26.52 -9.51
CA ILE A 66 -10.47 26.33 -8.08
C ILE A 66 -10.51 24.82 -7.74
N ALA A 67 -11.15 24.00 -8.58
CA ALA A 67 -11.18 22.55 -8.40
C ALA A 67 -9.78 21.92 -8.44
N ILE A 68 -8.93 22.33 -9.38
CA ILE A 68 -7.52 21.87 -9.46
C ILE A 68 -6.76 22.27 -8.20
N ALA A 69 -6.87 23.53 -7.76
CA ALA A 69 -6.20 24.00 -6.55
C ALA A 69 -6.65 23.21 -5.31
N ALA A 70 -7.95 22.95 -5.17
CA ALA A 70 -8.51 22.14 -4.08
C ALA A 70 -7.98 20.69 -4.12
N ILE A 71 -7.93 20.07 -5.31
CA ILE A 71 -7.40 18.70 -5.47
C ILE A 71 -5.91 18.65 -5.09
N ILE A 72 -5.11 19.62 -5.51
CA ILE A 72 -3.68 19.69 -5.17
C ILE A 72 -3.49 19.84 -3.66
N LEU A 73 -4.24 20.74 -3.03
CA LEU A 73 -4.15 20.98 -1.59
C LEU A 73 -4.58 19.74 -0.79
N PHE A 74 -5.67 19.10 -1.18
CA PHE A 74 -6.17 17.90 -0.52
C PHE A 74 -5.24 16.71 -0.71
N LYS A 75 -4.68 16.54 -1.92
CA LYS A 75 -3.65 15.53 -2.19
C LYS A 75 -2.41 15.77 -1.34
N TYR A 76 -1.95 17.02 -1.24
CA TYR A 76 -0.79 17.37 -0.42
C TYR A 76 -1.05 17.02 1.05
N ALA A 77 -2.21 17.40 1.61
CA ALA A 77 -2.58 17.09 2.99
C ALA A 77 -2.65 15.58 3.24
N ALA A 78 -3.27 14.81 2.34
CA ALA A 78 -3.36 13.36 2.44
C ALA A 78 -1.97 12.70 2.33
N PHE A 79 -1.13 13.14 1.39
CA PHE A 79 0.21 12.58 1.24
C PHE A 79 1.09 12.90 2.46
N HIS A 80 1.06 14.15 2.91
CA HIS A 80 1.78 14.60 4.09
C HIS A 80 1.34 13.83 5.34
N GLY A 81 0.02 13.70 5.56
CA GLY A 81 -0.53 12.90 6.65
C GLY A 81 -0.11 11.42 6.58
N SER A 82 -0.04 10.83 5.38
CA SER A 82 0.46 9.46 5.22
C SER A 82 1.95 9.32 5.60
N CYS A 83 2.76 10.34 5.32
CA CYS A 83 4.18 10.36 5.68
C CYS A 83 4.39 10.53 7.19
N THR A 84 3.65 11.39 7.88
CA THR A 84 3.78 11.54 9.33
C THR A 84 3.30 10.29 10.07
N MET A 85 2.19 9.69 9.63
CA MET A 85 1.72 8.42 10.17
C MET A 85 2.73 7.28 9.92
N ALA A 86 3.51 7.34 8.83
CA ALA A 86 4.58 6.37 8.55
C ALA A 86 5.63 6.34 9.65
N THR A 87 6.13 7.52 10.01
CA THR A 87 7.22 7.69 10.97
C THR A 87 6.74 7.38 12.38
N ASP A 88 5.48 7.70 12.69
CA ASP A 88 4.85 7.34 13.96
C ASP A 88 4.68 5.82 14.11
N ILE A 89 4.32 5.12 13.03
CA ILE A 89 4.22 3.66 13.05
C ILE A 89 5.62 3.04 13.21
N GLU A 90 6.61 3.52 12.46
CA GLU A 90 8.02 3.08 12.58
C GLU A 90 8.49 3.17 14.03
N SER A 91 8.40 4.35 14.62
CA SER A 91 8.92 4.62 15.96
C SER A 91 8.19 3.78 17.02
N ARG A 92 6.87 3.63 16.93
CA ARG A 92 6.09 2.80 17.87
C ARG A 92 6.41 1.32 17.76
N VAL A 93 6.64 0.80 16.55
CA VAL A 93 7.11 -0.57 16.36
C VAL A 93 8.52 -0.73 16.91
N ALA A 94 9.44 0.21 16.61
CA ALA A 94 10.83 0.17 17.10
C ALA A 94 10.90 0.10 18.63
N MET A 95 10.11 0.95 19.31
CA MET A 95 10.08 1.04 20.78
C MET A 95 9.52 -0.22 21.43
N ARG A 96 8.63 -0.97 20.77
CA ARG A 96 8.07 -2.21 21.33
C ARG A 96 8.86 -3.46 20.96
N LEU A 97 9.53 -3.47 19.81
CA LEU A 97 10.26 -4.64 19.35
C LEU A 97 11.67 -4.72 19.95
N ARG A 98 12.38 -3.58 20.06
CA ARG A 98 13.76 -3.54 20.61
C ARG A 98 13.87 -4.14 22.01
N PRO A 99 13.02 -3.80 23.01
CA PRO A 99 13.15 -4.32 24.37
C PRO A 99 12.85 -5.82 24.46
N LYS A 100 11.80 -6.29 23.75
CA LYS A 100 11.43 -7.71 23.72
C LYS A 100 12.57 -8.57 23.16
N MET A 101 13.27 -8.06 22.15
CA MET A 101 14.34 -8.79 21.49
C MET A 101 15.65 -8.74 22.27
N LEU A 102 15.95 -7.61 22.92
CA LEU A 102 17.04 -7.53 23.88
C LEU A 102 16.85 -8.56 25.01
N HIS A 103 15.63 -8.65 25.55
CA HIS A 103 15.31 -9.58 26.63
C HIS A 103 15.42 -11.05 26.17
N ALA A 104 14.91 -11.37 24.99
CA ALA A 104 15.06 -12.70 24.40
C ALA A 104 16.54 -13.08 24.15
N MET A 105 17.37 -12.14 23.66
CA MET A 105 18.81 -12.36 23.49
C MET A 105 19.52 -12.60 24.82
N LEU A 106 19.17 -11.83 25.86
CA LEU A 106 19.76 -11.99 27.19
C LEU A 106 19.38 -13.34 27.80
N SER A 107 18.11 -13.75 27.65
CA SER A 107 17.64 -15.06 28.14
C SER A 107 18.35 -16.23 27.44
N LEU A 108 18.54 -16.15 26.12
CA LEU A 108 19.25 -17.19 25.36
C LEU A 108 20.74 -17.23 25.69
N ARG A 109 21.34 -16.06 25.92
CA ARG A 109 22.74 -15.97 26.36
C ARG A 109 22.94 -16.57 27.75
N SER A 110 21.99 -16.38 28.67
CA SER A 110 22.06 -17.02 30.00
C SER A 110 21.83 -18.53 29.96
N ALA A 111 21.18 -19.05 28.92
CA ALA A 111 20.96 -20.49 28.72
C ALA A 111 22.12 -21.20 28.00
N ASP A 112 23.19 -20.48 27.65
CA ASP A 112 24.44 -20.96 27.02
C ASP A 112 24.22 -21.87 25.78
N ILE A 113 23.24 -21.51 24.94
CA ILE A 113 22.95 -22.22 23.69
C ILE A 113 23.90 -21.71 22.60
N GLU A 114 24.85 -22.55 22.16
CA GLU A 114 25.86 -22.22 21.13
C GLU A 114 25.24 -21.72 19.81
N ASP A 115 24.13 -22.34 19.36
CA ASP A 115 23.41 -21.94 18.14
C ASP A 115 22.89 -20.50 18.21
N ALA A 116 22.51 -20.00 19.39
CA ALA A 116 21.96 -18.65 19.56
C ALA A 116 23.00 -17.55 19.31
N LYS A 117 24.31 -17.87 19.42
CA LYS A 117 25.42 -16.93 19.25
C LYS A 117 25.64 -16.53 17.78
N ASP A 118 25.35 -17.44 16.85
CA ASP A 118 25.35 -17.18 15.40
C ASP A 118 24.11 -16.39 14.95
N PHE A 119 22.95 -16.61 15.60
CA PHE A 119 21.73 -15.82 15.32
C PHE A 119 21.78 -14.40 15.90
N ALA A 120 22.41 -14.19 17.06
CA ALA A 120 22.29 -12.94 17.81
C ALA A 120 23.16 -11.78 17.30
N SER A 121 24.29 -12.03 16.62
CA SER A 121 25.33 -11.00 16.46
C SER A 121 25.26 -10.13 15.20
N LEU A 122 24.63 -10.58 14.10
CA LEU A 122 24.65 -9.80 12.84
C LEU A 122 23.30 -9.63 12.11
N SER A 123 22.30 -10.51 12.25
CA SER A 123 21.07 -10.42 11.41
C SER A 123 19.86 -9.84 12.14
N VAL A 124 19.79 -9.97 13.46
CA VAL A 124 18.54 -9.70 14.18
C VAL A 124 18.15 -8.22 14.15
N ASN A 125 19.10 -7.29 14.28
CA ASN A 125 18.77 -5.86 14.23
C ASN A 125 18.34 -5.40 12.82
N ASP A 126 18.95 -5.96 11.78
CA ASP A 126 18.58 -5.69 10.38
C ASP A 126 17.24 -6.33 10.01
N ASP A 127 16.96 -7.52 10.52
CA ASP A 127 15.69 -8.24 10.37
C ASP A 127 14.54 -7.48 11.07
N ILE A 128 14.79 -6.88 12.24
CA ILE A 128 13.87 -5.98 12.94
C ILE A 128 13.57 -4.74 12.10
N ALA A 129 14.61 -4.08 11.58
CA ALA A 129 14.44 -2.89 10.76
C ALA A 129 13.66 -3.19 9.47
N ALA A 130 13.88 -4.37 8.88
CA ALA A 130 13.12 -4.85 7.73
C ALA A 130 11.65 -5.10 8.09
N LEU A 131 11.37 -5.72 9.24
CA LEU A 131 10.01 -5.96 9.73
C LEU A 131 9.27 -4.66 10.04
N GLN A 132 9.95 -3.70 10.65
CA GLN A 132 9.42 -2.37 10.94
C GLN A 132 9.03 -1.64 9.65
N ARG A 133 9.91 -1.63 8.65
CA ARG A 133 9.63 -1.04 7.33
C ARG A 133 8.50 -1.78 6.60
N PHE A 134 8.40 -3.09 6.75
CA PHE A 134 7.31 -3.89 6.20
C PHE A 134 5.96 -3.47 6.76
N ILE A 135 5.82 -3.40 8.09
CA ILE A 135 4.57 -3.02 8.77
C ILE A 135 4.22 -1.55 8.48
N ALA A 136 5.21 -0.65 8.56
CA ALA A 136 4.97 0.77 8.42
C ALA A 136 4.62 1.15 6.98
N VAL A 137 5.33 0.63 5.98
CA VAL A 137 5.28 1.13 4.59
C VAL A 137 4.51 0.21 3.67
N LEU A 138 4.77 -1.10 3.71
CA LEU A 138 4.24 -2.01 2.70
C LEU A 138 2.80 -2.44 2.98
N VAL A 139 2.46 -2.76 4.23
CA VAL A 139 1.11 -3.22 4.56
C VAL A 139 0.04 -2.18 4.18
N PRO A 140 0.17 -0.88 4.53
CA PRO A 140 -0.74 0.16 4.07
C PRO A 140 -0.77 0.31 2.54
N GLN A 141 0.37 0.14 1.87
CA GLN A 141 0.44 0.25 0.41
C GLN A 141 -0.30 -0.89 -0.29
N ILE A 142 -0.20 -2.13 0.20
CA ILE A 142 -0.93 -3.27 -0.35
C ILE A 142 -2.43 -3.08 -0.13
N LEU A 143 -2.85 -2.67 1.07
CA LEU A 143 -4.26 -2.42 1.38
C LEU A 143 -4.83 -1.28 0.52
N ALA A 144 -4.08 -0.20 0.32
CA ALA A 144 -4.48 0.90 -0.55
C ALA A 144 -4.43 0.56 -2.05
N ALA A 145 -3.61 -0.42 -2.47
CA ALA A 145 -3.44 -0.80 -3.87
C ALA A 145 -4.63 -1.57 -4.46
N ILE A 146 -5.30 -2.40 -3.65
CA ILE A 146 -6.40 -3.27 -4.08
C ILE A 146 -7.60 -2.47 -4.65
N PRO A 147 -8.12 -1.42 -3.99
CA PRO A 147 -9.31 -0.72 -4.48
C PRO A 147 -9.04 0.18 -5.70
N VAL A 148 -7.81 0.66 -5.92
CA VAL A 148 -7.49 1.65 -6.97
C VAL A 148 -7.93 1.23 -8.39
N PRO A 149 -7.55 0.04 -8.91
CA PRO A 149 -7.97 -0.38 -10.25
C PRO A 149 -9.49 -0.59 -10.37
N ILE A 150 -10.17 -0.96 -9.27
CA ILE A 150 -11.64 -1.09 -9.22
C ILE A 150 -12.29 0.29 -9.35
N VAL A 151 -11.81 1.27 -8.59
CA VAL A 151 -12.31 2.66 -8.63
C VAL A 151 -12.10 3.28 -10.01
N ILE A 152 -10.96 3.02 -10.66
CA ILE A 152 -10.70 3.45 -12.05
C ILE A 152 -11.75 2.88 -12.99
N SER A 153 -12.04 1.58 -12.91
CA SER A 153 -13.07 0.94 -13.73
C SER A 153 -14.46 1.54 -13.48
N ALA A 154 -14.81 1.82 -12.23
CA ALA A 154 -16.06 2.46 -11.87
C ALA A 154 -16.16 3.90 -12.40
N ALA A 155 -15.06 4.66 -12.36
CA ALA A 155 -15.02 6.01 -12.91
C ALA A 155 -15.25 6.00 -14.44
N LEU A 156 -14.65 5.05 -15.16
CA LEU A 156 -14.81 4.90 -16.61
C LEU A 156 -16.23 4.44 -17.02
N PHE A 157 -16.97 3.78 -16.13
CA PHE A 157 -18.37 3.42 -16.36
C PHE A 157 -19.26 4.64 -16.60
N THR A 158 -18.96 5.78 -15.96
CA THR A 158 -19.70 7.04 -16.17
C THR A 158 -19.58 7.58 -17.59
N VAL A 159 -18.51 7.23 -18.31
CA VAL A 159 -18.22 7.75 -19.65
C VAL A 159 -18.76 6.79 -20.72
N ASN A 160 -18.42 5.50 -20.63
CA ASN A 160 -18.89 4.51 -21.59
C ASN A 160 -18.85 3.09 -20.99
N PRO A 161 -19.97 2.35 -21.00
CA PRO A 161 -20.03 1.01 -20.42
C PRO A 161 -19.11 -0.01 -21.14
N ALA A 162 -18.89 0.16 -22.46
CA ALA A 162 -18.04 -0.75 -23.22
C ALA A 162 -16.54 -0.54 -22.92
N ILE A 163 -16.11 0.71 -22.72
CA ILE A 163 -14.75 1.04 -22.28
C ILE A 163 -14.52 0.55 -20.86
N ALA A 164 -15.53 0.72 -19.99
CA ALA A 164 -15.50 0.24 -18.62
C ALA A 164 -15.35 -1.29 -18.53
N GLY A 165 -15.99 -2.06 -19.41
CA GLY A 165 -15.82 -3.52 -19.46
C GLY A 165 -14.38 -3.95 -19.73
N ILE A 166 -13.70 -3.32 -20.69
CA ILE A 166 -12.29 -3.60 -21.00
C ILE A 166 -11.39 -3.23 -19.81
N CYS A 167 -11.67 -2.10 -19.15
CA CYS A 167 -10.91 -1.65 -17.99
C CYS A 167 -11.17 -2.53 -16.75
N ALA A 168 -12.37 -3.06 -16.57
CA ALA A 168 -12.72 -3.99 -15.51
C ALA A 168 -11.92 -5.30 -15.64
N LEU A 169 -11.83 -5.84 -16.87
CA LEU A 169 -11.03 -7.04 -17.14
C LEU A 169 -9.54 -6.79 -16.85
N SER A 170 -9.01 -5.64 -17.27
CA SER A 170 -7.64 -5.23 -16.95
C SER A 170 -7.44 -5.05 -15.44
N ALA A 171 -8.40 -4.48 -14.72
CA ALA A 171 -8.37 -4.29 -13.27
C ALA A 171 -8.33 -5.63 -12.52
N ILE A 172 -9.18 -6.59 -12.89
CA ILE A 172 -9.18 -7.94 -12.33
C ILE A 172 -7.81 -8.60 -12.55
N PHE A 173 -7.26 -8.49 -13.75
CA PHE A 173 -5.95 -9.04 -14.04
C PHE A 173 -4.83 -8.36 -13.24
N ASN A 174 -4.87 -7.02 -13.08
CA ASN A 174 -3.89 -6.29 -12.29
C ASN A 174 -3.94 -6.69 -10.79
N ILE A 175 -5.14 -6.90 -10.25
CA ILE A 175 -5.32 -7.41 -8.87
C ILE A 175 -4.78 -8.85 -8.77
N ALA A 176 -5.09 -9.71 -9.74
CA ALA A 176 -4.59 -11.07 -9.78
C ALA A 176 -3.06 -11.11 -9.88
N SER A 177 -2.44 -10.24 -10.70
CA SER A 177 -0.99 -10.12 -10.79
C SER A 177 -0.38 -9.60 -9.49
N LEU A 178 -1.00 -8.61 -8.83
CA LEU A 178 -0.57 -8.15 -7.50
C LEU A 178 -0.60 -9.28 -6.48
N LEU A 179 -1.66 -10.09 -6.46
CA LEU A 179 -1.79 -11.24 -5.58
C LEU A 179 -0.73 -12.31 -5.90
N LEU A 180 -0.48 -12.58 -7.18
CA LEU A 180 0.55 -13.51 -7.64
C LEU A 180 1.94 -13.05 -7.19
N VAL A 181 2.28 -11.76 -7.30
CA VAL A 181 3.56 -11.21 -6.82
C VAL A 181 3.74 -11.45 -5.33
N LEU A 182 2.66 -11.34 -4.54
CA LEU A 182 2.67 -11.54 -3.09
C LEU A 182 2.84 -13.02 -2.71
N ILE A 183 2.25 -13.95 -3.47
CA ILE A 183 2.30 -15.38 -3.18
C ILE A 183 3.64 -16.00 -3.62
N LEU A 184 4.13 -15.64 -4.81
CA LEU A 184 5.29 -16.31 -5.37
C LEU A 184 6.58 -15.86 -4.68
N GLY A 185 7.42 -16.79 -4.26
CA GLY A 185 8.74 -16.51 -3.67
C GLY A 185 9.84 -16.20 -4.70
N SER A 186 9.63 -16.62 -5.95
CA SER A 186 10.64 -16.57 -7.01
C SER A 186 10.74 -15.19 -7.67
N LYS A 187 11.95 -14.62 -7.76
CA LYS A 187 12.22 -13.32 -8.39
C LYS A 187 11.80 -13.29 -9.86
N ALA A 188 12.07 -14.36 -10.60
CA ALA A 188 11.78 -14.46 -12.04
C ALA A 188 10.28 -14.44 -12.34
N LEU A 189 9.49 -15.24 -11.63
CA LEU A 189 8.04 -15.27 -11.83
C LEU A 189 7.35 -13.96 -11.41
N ARG A 190 7.88 -13.25 -10.40
CA ARG A 190 7.41 -11.90 -10.05
C ARG A 190 7.68 -10.89 -11.17
N CYS A 191 8.88 -10.94 -11.76
CA CYS A 191 9.21 -10.09 -12.91
C CYS A 191 8.25 -10.37 -14.07
N LEU A 192 8.01 -11.66 -14.36
CA LEU A 192 7.09 -12.09 -15.39
C LEU A 192 5.66 -11.59 -15.15
N SER A 193 5.14 -11.69 -13.92
CA SER A 193 3.78 -11.23 -13.62
C SER A 193 3.62 -9.71 -13.74
N ILE A 194 4.67 -8.96 -13.36
CA ILE A 194 4.73 -7.51 -13.55
C ILE A 194 4.73 -7.17 -15.05
N LEU A 195 5.53 -7.88 -15.86
CA LEU A 195 5.54 -7.71 -17.32
C LEU A 195 4.16 -8.01 -17.92
N CYS A 196 3.51 -9.11 -17.53
CA CYS A 196 2.16 -9.44 -17.98
C CYS A 196 1.15 -8.34 -17.64
N ALA A 197 1.22 -7.74 -16.45
CA ALA A 197 0.36 -6.63 -16.05
C ALA A 197 0.53 -5.39 -16.95
N TYR A 198 1.78 -5.03 -17.29
CA TYR A 198 2.04 -3.93 -18.23
C TYR A 198 1.56 -4.24 -19.64
N VAL A 199 1.79 -5.46 -20.13
CA VAL A 199 1.33 -5.90 -21.47
C VAL A 199 -0.19 -5.82 -21.55
N ILE A 200 -0.91 -6.32 -20.55
CA ILE A 200 -2.38 -6.29 -20.53
C ILE A 200 -2.92 -4.86 -20.42
N THR A 201 -2.25 -4.01 -19.66
CA THR A 201 -2.60 -2.57 -19.62
C THR A 201 -2.37 -1.93 -20.99
N GLY A 202 -1.28 -2.27 -21.70
CA GLY A 202 -1.01 -1.80 -23.06
C GLY A 202 -2.07 -2.25 -24.06
N ILE A 203 -2.44 -3.55 -24.02
CA ILE A 203 -3.52 -4.11 -24.85
C ILE A 203 -4.84 -3.40 -24.56
N ALA A 204 -5.15 -3.14 -23.28
CA ALA A 204 -6.34 -2.40 -22.89
C ALA A 204 -6.34 -0.97 -23.47
N ILE A 205 -5.21 -0.25 -23.42
CA ILE A 205 -5.10 1.09 -24.03
C ILE A 205 -5.40 1.00 -25.53
N VAL A 206 -4.74 0.11 -26.27
CA VAL A 206 -4.97 -0.07 -27.72
C VAL A 206 -6.43 -0.41 -28.01
N ALA A 207 -7.02 -1.33 -27.26
CA ALA A 207 -8.42 -1.73 -27.42
C ALA A 207 -9.38 -0.56 -27.14
N THR A 208 -9.11 0.25 -26.11
CA THR A 208 -9.95 1.43 -25.83
C THR A 208 -9.84 2.51 -26.91
N VAL A 209 -8.63 2.75 -27.44
CA VAL A 209 -8.41 3.71 -28.54
C VAL A 209 -9.11 3.22 -29.82
N TRP A 210 -8.96 1.94 -30.15
CA TRP A 210 -9.65 1.33 -31.30
C TRP A 210 -11.17 1.46 -31.17
N LEU A 211 -11.72 1.14 -29.99
CA LEU A 211 -13.15 1.26 -29.73
C LEU A 211 -13.63 2.71 -29.81
N SER A 212 -12.82 3.66 -29.34
CA SER A 212 -13.08 5.10 -29.47
C SER A 212 -13.15 5.52 -30.95
N SER A 213 -12.23 5.00 -31.77
CA SER A 213 -12.16 5.27 -33.21
C SER A 213 -13.36 4.70 -33.96
N VAL A 214 -13.78 3.45 -33.67
CA VAL A 214 -14.88 2.78 -34.38
C VAL A 214 -16.24 3.37 -34.00
N LYS A 215 -16.45 3.69 -32.72
CA LYS A 215 -17.74 4.19 -32.22
C LYS A 215 -17.88 5.72 -32.29
N GLY A 216 -16.89 6.44 -32.84
CA GLY A 216 -16.89 7.91 -32.89
C GLY A 216 -16.94 8.57 -31.51
N VAL A 217 -16.54 7.84 -30.47
CA VAL A 217 -16.50 8.34 -29.09
C VAL A 217 -15.37 9.37 -29.06
N GLY A 218 -15.71 10.63 -28.80
CA GLY A 218 -14.81 11.76 -29.01
C GLY A 218 -13.42 11.60 -28.39
N LEU A 219 -12.42 12.26 -28.99
CA LEU A 219 -10.99 12.20 -28.63
C LEU A 219 -10.74 12.34 -27.11
N ALA A 220 -11.58 13.11 -26.42
CA ALA A 220 -11.52 13.30 -24.96
C ALA A 220 -11.66 11.99 -24.17
N ALA A 221 -12.50 11.03 -24.61
CA ALA A 221 -12.64 9.74 -23.94
C ALA A 221 -11.38 8.88 -24.06
N ALA A 222 -10.75 8.86 -25.24
CA ALA A 222 -9.48 8.16 -25.46
C ALA A 222 -8.31 8.81 -24.69
N LEU A 223 -8.30 10.14 -24.58
CA LEU A 223 -7.34 10.88 -23.77
C LEU A 223 -7.50 10.61 -22.27
N LEU A 224 -8.72 10.28 -21.82
CA LEU A 224 -8.99 9.88 -20.44
C LEU A 224 -8.52 8.46 -20.15
N THR A 225 -8.69 7.51 -21.08
CA THR A 225 -8.35 6.10 -20.80
C THR A 225 -6.85 5.90 -20.57
N MET A 226 -5.98 6.56 -21.33
CA MET A 226 -4.53 6.34 -21.28
C MET A 226 -3.90 6.67 -19.90
N PRO A 227 -4.13 7.85 -19.29
CA PRO A 227 -3.58 8.16 -17.97
C PRO A 227 -4.23 7.35 -16.84
N LEU A 228 -5.54 7.05 -16.93
CA LEU A 228 -6.20 6.22 -15.92
C LEU A 228 -5.67 4.77 -15.94
N LEU A 229 -5.45 4.20 -17.12
CA LEU A 229 -4.83 2.87 -17.25
C LEU A 229 -3.39 2.87 -16.72
N MET A 230 -2.61 3.93 -16.97
CA MET A 230 -1.28 4.08 -16.37
C MET A 230 -1.32 4.20 -14.84
N LEU A 231 -2.31 4.90 -14.29
CA LEU A 231 -2.57 5.01 -12.85
C LEU A 231 -2.89 3.64 -12.23
N SER A 232 -3.56 2.74 -12.95
CA SER A 232 -3.92 1.41 -12.44
C SER A 232 -2.72 0.52 -12.13
N VAL A 233 -1.58 0.74 -12.79
CA VAL A 233 -0.34 -0.03 -12.60
C VAL A 233 0.61 0.61 -11.57
N GLN A 234 0.38 1.87 -11.19
CA GLN A 234 1.20 2.56 -10.17
C GLN A 234 1.31 1.80 -8.84
N PRO A 235 0.24 1.21 -8.28
CA PRO A 235 0.33 0.47 -7.03
C PRO A 235 1.25 -0.75 -7.15
N LEU A 236 1.24 -1.45 -8.28
CA LEU A 236 2.12 -2.58 -8.55
C LEU A 236 3.60 -2.16 -8.53
N ARG A 237 3.91 -0.98 -9.10
CA ARG A 237 5.25 -0.40 -9.08
C ARG A 237 5.68 -0.02 -7.67
N SER A 238 4.79 0.60 -6.89
CA SER A 238 5.06 0.97 -5.49
C SER A 238 5.37 -0.27 -4.66
N VAL A 239 4.54 -1.31 -4.76
CA VAL A 239 4.72 -2.58 -4.05
C VAL A 239 6.02 -3.29 -4.48
N SER A 240 6.32 -3.31 -5.78
CA SER A 240 7.54 -3.94 -6.33
C SER A 240 8.83 -3.31 -5.77
N LYS A 241 8.88 -1.99 -5.60
CA LYS A 241 10.07 -1.30 -5.02
C LYS A 241 10.44 -1.83 -3.65
N TYR A 242 9.45 -2.19 -2.83
CA TYR A 242 9.67 -2.66 -1.46
C TYR A 242 9.75 -4.19 -1.34
N MET A 243 9.66 -4.94 -2.45
CA MET A 243 9.66 -6.41 -2.42
C MET A 243 10.97 -7.05 -1.93
N HIS A 244 12.10 -6.36 -2.08
CA HIS A 244 13.37 -6.85 -1.51
C HIS A 244 13.34 -6.82 0.03
N VAL A 245 12.70 -5.79 0.60
CA VAL A 245 12.48 -5.67 2.05
C VAL A 245 11.51 -6.75 2.55
N VAL A 246 10.51 -7.14 1.74
CA VAL A 246 9.55 -8.19 2.09
C VAL A 246 10.22 -9.53 2.32
N LYS A 247 11.13 -9.93 1.42
CA LYS A 247 11.80 -11.22 1.56
C LYS A 247 12.63 -11.26 2.85
N ASN A 248 13.33 -10.17 3.15
CA ASN A 248 14.13 -10.07 4.37
C ASN A 248 13.24 -10.00 5.62
N ALA A 249 12.12 -9.27 5.59
CA ALA A 249 11.16 -9.21 6.69
C ALA A 249 10.47 -10.57 6.95
N VAL A 250 10.19 -11.35 5.90
CA VAL A 250 9.61 -12.70 6.04
C VAL A 250 10.59 -13.66 6.68
N HIS A 251 11.85 -13.66 6.23
CA HIS A 251 12.90 -14.46 6.86
C HIS A 251 13.17 -14.02 8.30
N GLY A 252 13.23 -12.71 8.55
CA GLY A 252 13.36 -12.13 9.89
C GLY A 252 12.22 -12.54 10.81
N MET A 253 10.97 -12.50 10.35
CA MET A 253 9.81 -12.93 11.14
C MET A 253 9.87 -14.43 11.48
N SER A 254 10.31 -15.29 10.54
CA SER A 254 10.50 -16.72 10.84
C SER A 254 11.62 -16.96 11.84
N HIS A 255 12.72 -16.18 11.79
CA HIS A 255 13.80 -16.26 12.77
C HIS A 255 13.35 -15.79 14.16
N VAL A 256 12.57 -14.72 14.24
CA VAL A 256 12.00 -14.24 15.52
C VAL A 256 11.00 -15.24 16.08
N GLU A 257 10.16 -15.85 15.24
CA GLU A 257 9.21 -16.88 15.65
C GLU A 257 9.94 -18.15 16.13
N SER A 258 11.01 -18.58 15.44
CA SER A 258 11.81 -19.73 15.87
C SER A 258 12.58 -19.44 17.16
N LEU A 259 13.11 -18.22 17.34
CA LEU A 259 13.77 -17.81 18.58
C LEU A 259 12.80 -17.75 19.74
N LEU A 260 11.61 -17.17 19.57
CA LEU A 260 10.58 -17.16 20.61
C LEU A 260 10.08 -18.56 20.96
N LYS A 261 9.95 -19.44 19.96
CA LYS A 261 9.62 -20.84 20.18
C LYS A 261 10.73 -21.57 20.94
N MET A 262 11.99 -21.38 20.55
CA MET A 262 13.14 -21.97 21.24
C MET A 262 13.27 -21.49 22.69
N VAL A 263 12.95 -20.22 22.95
CA VAL A 263 12.88 -19.65 24.31
C VAL A 263 11.74 -20.26 25.12
N ASN A 264 10.57 -20.48 24.51
CA ASN A 264 9.42 -21.09 25.17
C ASN A 264 9.60 -22.60 25.44
N ASP A 265 10.34 -23.29 24.56
CA ASP A 265 10.64 -24.71 24.68
C ASP A 265 11.84 -24.96 25.62
N SER A 266 12.71 -23.95 25.79
CA SER A 266 13.75 -23.95 26.82
C SER A 266 13.11 -23.71 28.19
N SER A 267 13.45 -24.54 29.19
CA SER A 267 13.01 -24.40 30.58
C SER A 267 13.64 -23.19 31.30
N ALA A 268 13.85 -22.08 30.59
CA ALA A 268 14.25 -20.82 31.16
C ALA A 268 13.02 -20.21 31.88
N PRO A 269 13.19 -19.65 33.09
CA PRO A 269 12.08 -19.11 33.85
C PRO A 269 11.64 -17.80 33.21
N ILE A 270 10.69 -17.85 32.27
CA ILE A 270 10.02 -16.65 31.77
C ILE A 270 8.54 -16.79 32.05
N ALA A 271 8.09 -16.09 33.09
CA ALA A 271 6.69 -15.85 33.33
C ALA A 271 6.14 -14.93 32.24
N PHE A 272 5.72 -15.50 31.11
CA PHE A 272 4.75 -14.86 30.23
C PHE A 272 3.37 -14.97 30.90
N SER A 273 3.04 -14.01 31.76
CA SER A 273 1.64 -13.78 32.13
C SER A 273 0.98 -13.06 30.96
N ASP A 274 0.48 -13.85 30.01
CA ASP A 274 -0.39 -13.40 28.94
C ASP A 274 -1.83 -13.41 29.46
N ASP A 275 -2.12 -12.52 30.43
CA ASP A 275 -3.50 -12.14 30.74
C ASP A 275 -3.72 -10.78 30.11
N GLY A 276 -4.64 -10.73 29.14
CA GLY A 276 -4.84 -9.62 28.20
C GLY A 276 -5.38 -8.32 28.81
N SER A 277 -5.08 -8.02 30.07
CA SER A 277 -5.60 -6.85 30.80
C SER A 277 -4.56 -6.07 31.61
N THR A 278 -3.33 -6.54 31.82
CA THR A 278 -2.37 -5.80 32.65
C THR A 278 -0.94 -5.84 32.10
N LEU A 279 -0.39 -4.64 31.89
CA LEU A 279 0.99 -4.42 31.49
C LEU A 279 1.81 -4.14 32.75
N SER A 280 2.27 -5.18 33.44
CA SER A 280 3.18 -5.04 34.57
C SER A 280 4.62 -5.13 34.10
N LEU A 281 5.34 -4.00 34.14
CA LEU A 281 6.80 -4.00 34.17
C LEU A 281 7.28 -4.50 35.55
N PRO A 282 8.43 -5.17 35.62
CA PRO A 282 9.02 -5.63 36.87
C PRO A 282 9.76 -4.47 37.54
N ASP A 283 9.01 -3.46 37.98
CA ASP A 283 9.50 -2.56 39.01
C ASP A 283 8.84 -3.02 40.31
N GLY A 284 9.67 -3.54 41.21
CA GLY A 284 9.24 -3.84 42.56
C GLY A 284 8.53 -2.62 43.16
N VAL A 285 7.46 -2.90 43.90
CA VAL A 285 6.63 -1.93 44.63
C VAL A 285 5.42 -1.40 43.85
N THR A 286 4.35 -2.20 43.78
CA THR A 286 3.07 -1.93 44.46
C THR A 286 1.99 -2.90 43.94
N ASN A 287 1.49 -3.77 44.82
CA ASN A 287 0.29 -4.56 44.58
C ASN A 287 -0.93 -3.64 44.70
N ILE A 288 -1.73 -3.52 43.64
CA ILE A 288 -3.10 -3.00 43.76
C ILE A 288 -4.02 -3.99 43.03
N ALA A 289 -4.77 -4.75 43.83
CA ALA A 289 -5.83 -5.63 43.36
C ALA A 289 -7.04 -4.79 42.92
N LEU A 290 -7.60 -5.09 41.75
CA LEU A 290 -8.94 -4.66 41.39
C LEU A 290 -9.73 -5.86 40.87
N ARG A 291 -10.84 -6.07 41.54
CA ARG A 291 -11.92 -7.02 41.29
C ARG A 291 -12.70 -6.62 40.04
#